data_AF-A0A0S7WLP6-F1
#
_entry.id   AF-A0A0S7WLP6-F1
#
_cell.length_a   1.000
_cell.length_b   1.000
_cell.length_c   1.000
_cell.angle_alpha   90.00
_cell.angle_beta   90.00
_cell.angle_gamma   90.00
#
_symmetry.space_group_name_H-M   'P 1'
#
loop_
_entity.id
_entity.type
_entity.pdbx_description
1 polymer ?
#
loop_
_entity_poly.entity_id
_entity_poly.type
_entity_poly.pdbx_seq_one_letter_code
_entity_poly.pdbx_strand_id
1 'polypeptide(L)'
;MYNSASSSQLGIFGDGWIYRTVLNEVGDHPLIGLRPPVDEVLASVDEKLRGFYSPDEGRPSISPSVVLKMMLLEHLYNLSDVSISRLCVHDFLFRWFVGLDPTESVPDHSTLARFRKRLGKEDFREIFSELVTVAERRGHLKGRLRARTPQRIDVARIYSNILKRRAAALLGQGAKKVMERVRRAKAMMSRKIVKGSSRSIS
;
A
#
# COMPACT_ATOMS: atom_id res chain seq x y z
N MET A 1 11.97 -6.07 -3.46
CA MET A 1 11.47 -4.69 -3.67
C MET A 1 10.20 -4.78 -4.50
N TYR A 2 9.05 -4.35 -3.98
CA TYR A 2 7.80 -4.35 -4.74
C TYR A 2 7.89 -3.31 -5.86
N ASN A 3 8.03 -3.78 -7.10
CA ASN A 3 8.01 -2.94 -8.27
C ASN A 3 6.73 -3.25 -9.06
N SER A 4 5.66 -2.50 -8.79
CA SER A 4 4.47 -2.43 -9.64
C SER A 4 3.50 -1.38 -9.08
N ALA A 5 3.93 -0.12 -9.03
CA ALA A 5 2.95 0.95 -9.17
C ALA A 5 2.59 0.96 -10.66
N SER A 6 1.35 0.61 -11.00
CA SER A 6 0.79 0.97 -12.32
C SER A 6 1.08 2.45 -12.55
N SER A 7 1.40 2.85 -13.79
CA SER A 7 1.67 4.23 -14.19
C SER A 7 0.58 5.23 -13.77
N SER A 8 -0.60 4.75 -13.39
CA SER A 8 -1.73 5.49 -12.83
C SER A 8 -1.69 5.78 -11.31
N GLN A 9 -0.68 5.32 -10.55
CA GLN A 9 -0.62 5.48 -9.07
C GLN A 9 0.63 6.24 -8.60
N LEU A 10 1.00 7.29 -9.32
CA LEU A 10 2.23 8.04 -9.06
C LEU A 10 2.14 8.96 -7.82
N GLY A 11 0.96 9.21 -7.25
CA GLY A 11 0.77 10.10 -6.11
C GLY A 11 1.05 11.56 -6.46
N ILE A 12 0.80 12.48 -5.51
CA ILE A 12 1.14 13.92 -5.68
C ILE A 12 2.64 14.16 -5.91
N PHE A 13 3.46 13.18 -5.56
CA PHE A 13 4.92 13.24 -5.63
C PHE A 13 5.49 12.54 -6.88
N GLY A 14 4.63 11.97 -7.74
CA GLY A 14 5.06 11.41 -9.01
C GLY A 14 5.86 10.11 -8.94
N ASP A 15 6.11 9.56 -7.75
CA ASP A 15 7.06 8.47 -7.52
C ASP A 15 6.47 7.27 -6.74
N GLY A 16 5.16 7.28 -6.49
CA GLY A 16 4.45 6.22 -5.77
C GLY A 16 4.97 5.97 -4.34
N TRP A 17 5.68 6.92 -3.73
CA TRP A 17 6.37 6.74 -2.46
C TRP A 17 5.44 6.30 -1.32
N ILE A 18 4.21 6.84 -1.27
CA ILE A 18 3.21 6.49 -0.25
C ILE A 18 2.93 4.98 -0.27
N TYR A 19 2.58 4.44 -1.44
CA TYR A 19 2.28 3.01 -1.56
C TYR A 19 3.51 2.14 -1.40
N ARG A 20 4.66 2.52 -1.95
CA ARG A 20 5.92 1.80 -1.69
C ARG A 20 6.24 1.71 -0.20
N THR A 21 6.02 2.78 0.55
CA THR A 21 6.20 2.80 2.01
C THR A 21 5.22 1.85 2.68
N VAL A 22 3.93 1.97 2.37
CA VAL A 22 2.86 1.10 2.91
C VAL A 22 3.16 -0.37 2.65
N LEU A 23 3.47 -0.73 1.41
CA LEU A 23 3.69 -2.12 0.99
C LEU A 23 4.95 -2.72 1.64
N ASN A 24 6.00 -1.93 1.85
CA ASN A 24 7.17 -2.40 2.58
C ASN A 24 6.87 -2.70 4.06
N GLU A 25 5.89 -2.02 4.67
CA GLU A 25 5.48 -2.30 6.05
C GLU A 25 4.61 -3.56 6.16
N VAL A 26 3.88 -3.91 5.10
CA VAL A 26 2.84 -4.97 5.13
C VAL A 26 3.08 -6.07 4.12
N GLY A 27 4.34 -6.30 3.70
CA GLY A 27 4.73 -7.17 2.58
C GLY A 27 4.06 -8.55 2.52
N ASP A 28 3.74 -9.16 3.66
CA ASP A 28 3.06 -10.47 3.72
C ASP A 28 1.52 -10.40 3.69
N HIS A 29 0.94 -9.24 3.43
CA HIS A 29 -0.50 -9.07 3.44
C HIS A 29 -1.15 -9.79 2.24
N PRO A 30 -2.22 -10.59 2.43
CA PRO A 30 -2.84 -11.37 1.35
C PRO A 30 -3.27 -10.53 0.14
N LEU A 31 -3.73 -9.30 0.36
CA LEU A 31 -4.11 -8.38 -0.73
C LEU A 31 -2.97 -8.04 -1.70
N ILE A 32 -1.71 -8.09 -1.25
CA ILE A 32 -0.56 -7.83 -2.13
C ILE A 32 -0.43 -8.94 -3.17
N GLY A 33 -0.50 -10.20 -2.75
CA GLY A 33 -0.46 -11.35 -3.66
C GLY A 33 -1.75 -11.53 -4.48
N LEU A 34 -2.88 -11.02 -3.98
CA LEU A 34 -4.18 -11.11 -4.65
C LEU A 34 -4.33 -10.08 -5.78
N ARG A 35 -3.71 -8.91 -5.69
CA ARG A 35 -3.92 -7.85 -6.68
C ARG A 35 -3.52 -8.25 -8.11
N PRO A 36 -2.33 -8.81 -8.39
CA PRO A 36 -1.93 -9.14 -9.76
C PRO A 36 -2.92 -10.05 -10.51
N PRO A 37 -3.38 -11.20 -9.95
CA PRO A 37 -4.35 -12.03 -10.67
C PRO A 37 -5.74 -11.40 -10.79
N VAL A 38 -6.13 -10.53 -9.86
CA VAL A 38 -7.36 -9.74 -10.00
C VAL A 38 -7.23 -8.75 -11.16
N ASP A 39 -6.08 -8.10 -11.30
CA ASP A 39 -5.78 -7.19 -12.41
C ASP A 39 -5.78 -7.94 -13.76
N GLU A 40 -5.26 -9.18 -13.80
CA GLU A 40 -5.31 -10.05 -14.99
C GLU A 40 -6.75 -10.37 -15.42
N VAL A 41 -7.62 -10.77 -14.48
CA VAL A 41 -9.03 -11.03 -14.78
C VAL A 41 -9.71 -9.77 -15.31
N LEU A 42 -9.52 -8.63 -14.64
CA LEU A 42 -10.15 -7.37 -15.04
C LEU A 42 -9.68 -6.90 -16.42
N ALA A 43 -8.39 -7.11 -16.74
CA ALA A 43 -7.88 -6.83 -18.07
C ALA A 43 -8.52 -7.71 -19.15
N SER A 44 -8.83 -8.98 -18.84
CA SER A 44 -9.49 -9.90 -19.79
C SER A 44 -10.94 -9.52 -20.10
N VAL A 45 -11.61 -8.82 -19.19
CA VAL A 45 -13.00 -8.37 -19.34
C VAL A 45 -13.11 -6.87 -19.66
N ASP A 46 -12.01 -6.14 -19.83
CA ASP A 46 -11.98 -4.70 -20.08
C ASP A 46 -12.88 -4.30 -21.27
N GLU A 47 -12.81 -5.05 -22.36
CA GLU A 47 -13.62 -4.80 -23.56
C GLU A 47 -15.12 -4.96 -23.29
N LYS A 48 -15.53 -5.93 -22.46
CA LYS A 48 -16.92 -6.07 -22.01
C LYS A 48 -17.33 -4.89 -21.12
N LEU A 49 -16.40 -4.32 -20.36
CA LEU A 49 -16.64 -3.20 -19.46
C LEU A 49 -16.70 -1.84 -20.17
N ARG A 50 -16.08 -1.69 -21.35
CA ARG A 50 -16.06 -0.46 -22.17
C ARG A 50 -17.45 0.08 -22.50
N GLY A 51 -18.42 -0.80 -22.77
CA GLY A 51 -19.80 -0.38 -23.04
C GLY A 51 -20.51 0.28 -21.86
N PHE A 52 -19.98 0.16 -20.64
CA PHE A 52 -20.60 0.67 -19.41
C PHE A 52 -19.98 1.99 -18.91
N TYR A 53 -18.97 2.52 -19.60
CA TYR A 53 -18.40 3.85 -19.33
C TYR A 53 -18.13 4.61 -20.63
N SER A 54 -18.54 5.88 -20.68
CA SER A 54 -18.12 6.80 -21.75
C SER A 54 -16.85 7.54 -21.29
N PRO A 55 -15.72 7.44 -22.01
CA PRO A 55 -14.54 8.27 -21.77
C PRO A 55 -14.81 9.76 -22.06
N ASP A 56 -15.80 10.06 -22.91
CA ASP A 56 -15.91 11.32 -23.64
C ASP A 56 -17.05 12.25 -23.16
N GLU A 57 -17.91 11.82 -22.23
CA GLU A 57 -19.00 12.66 -21.69
C GLU A 57 -18.75 13.06 -20.22
N GLY A 58 -18.12 14.22 -20.01
CA GLY A 58 -18.08 14.92 -18.70
C GLY A 58 -17.00 14.45 -17.72
N ARG A 59 -17.20 14.74 -16.41
CA ARG A 59 -16.26 14.47 -15.31
C ARG A 59 -15.76 13.02 -15.39
N PRO A 60 -14.43 12.75 -15.34
CA PRO A 60 -13.87 11.43 -15.63
C PRO A 60 -14.59 10.33 -14.84
N SER A 61 -15.25 9.44 -15.59
CA SER A 61 -16.00 8.33 -15.04
C SER A 61 -15.05 7.42 -14.25
N ILE A 62 -15.45 7.05 -13.03
CA ILE A 62 -14.69 6.11 -12.20
C ILE A 62 -14.53 4.80 -12.98
N SER A 63 -13.30 4.28 -13.05
CA SER A 63 -13.00 3.04 -13.76
C SER A 63 -13.82 1.86 -13.19
N PRO A 64 -14.50 1.06 -14.03
CA PRO A 64 -15.20 -0.16 -13.63
C PRO A 64 -14.34 -1.10 -12.78
N SER A 65 -13.05 -1.19 -13.11
CA SER A 65 -12.07 -2.02 -12.40
C SER A 65 -11.91 -1.59 -10.94
N VAL A 66 -11.96 -0.29 -10.63
CA VAL A 66 -11.93 0.22 -9.24
C VAL A 66 -13.17 -0.25 -8.49
N VAL A 67 -14.34 -0.10 -9.11
CA VAL A 67 -15.63 -0.43 -8.50
C VAL A 67 -15.75 -1.94 -8.25
N LEU A 68 -15.35 -2.78 -9.21
CA LEU A 68 -15.34 -4.23 -9.07
C LEU A 68 -14.39 -4.71 -7.96
N LYS A 69 -13.21 -4.10 -7.84
CA LYS A 69 -12.28 -4.40 -6.73
C LYS A 69 -12.83 -3.98 -5.38
N MET A 70 -13.52 -2.84 -5.29
CA MET A 70 -14.21 -2.45 -4.05
C MET A 70 -15.27 -3.48 -3.66
N MET A 71 -16.08 -3.96 -4.61
CA MET A 71 -17.08 -5.01 -4.36
C MET A 71 -16.43 -6.35 -3.99
N LEU A 72 -15.28 -6.67 -4.57
CA LEU A 72 -14.53 -7.87 -4.17
C LEU A 72 -14.07 -7.74 -2.70
N LEU A 73 -13.60 -6.57 -2.28
CA LEU A 73 -13.24 -6.31 -0.89
C LEU A 73 -14.46 -6.34 0.05
N GLU A 74 -15.62 -5.82 -0.38
CA GLU A 74 -16.89 -5.97 0.36
C GLU A 74 -17.16 -7.45 0.67
N HIS A 75 -17.05 -8.31 -0.34
CA HIS A 75 -17.27 -9.74 -0.21
C HIS A 75 -16.23 -10.44 0.67
N LEU A 76 -14.95 -10.12 0.49
CA LEU A 76 -13.85 -10.77 1.23
C LEU A 76 -13.85 -10.44 2.73
N TYR A 77 -14.23 -9.21 3.08
CA TYR A 77 -14.22 -8.72 4.46
C TYR A 77 -15.62 -8.60 5.09
N ASN A 78 -16.67 -9.04 4.38
CA ASN A 78 -18.06 -8.96 4.81
C ASN A 78 -18.47 -7.52 5.22
N LEU A 79 -18.16 -6.56 4.34
CA LEU A 79 -18.43 -5.13 4.53
C LEU A 79 -19.64 -4.68 3.71
N SER A 80 -20.29 -3.61 4.16
CA SER A 80 -21.30 -2.90 3.37
C SER A 80 -20.68 -1.92 2.38
N ASP A 81 -21.44 -1.49 1.37
CA ASP A 81 -21.07 -0.41 0.43
C ASP A 81 -20.57 0.85 1.15
N VAL A 82 -21.28 1.26 2.21
CA VAL A 82 -20.89 2.42 3.02
C VAL A 82 -19.58 2.17 3.75
N SER A 83 -19.40 0.97 4.29
CA SER A 83 -18.20 0.57 5.03
C SER A 83 -16.97 0.53 4.12
N ILE A 84 -17.06 -0.05 2.91
CA ILE A 84 -15.91 -0.13 2.01
C ILE A 84 -15.50 1.24 1.47
N SER A 85 -16.46 2.11 1.13
CA SER A 85 -16.17 3.47 0.67
C SER A 85 -15.45 4.24 1.77
N ARG A 86 -15.94 4.18 3.02
CA ARG A 86 -15.26 4.80 4.17
C ARG A 86 -13.87 4.21 4.43
N LEU A 87 -13.72 2.89 4.30
CA LEU A 87 -12.45 2.22 4.53
C LEU A 87 -11.40 2.63 3.49
N CYS A 88 -11.77 2.71 2.21
CA CYS A 88 -10.88 3.14 1.13
C CYS A 88 -10.44 4.62 1.23
N VAL A 89 -11.14 5.45 2.02
CA VAL A 89 -10.71 6.83 2.33
C VAL A 89 -9.48 6.83 3.25
N HIS A 90 -9.41 5.91 4.21
CA HIS A 90 -8.41 5.97 5.28
C HIS A 90 -7.36 4.87 5.23
N ASP A 91 -7.65 3.73 4.60
CA ASP A 91 -6.76 2.58 4.51
C ASP A 91 -6.03 2.57 3.17
N PHE A 92 -4.72 2.88 3.21
CA PHE A 92 -3.93 2.96 1.98
C PHE A 92 -3.70 1.61 1.31
N LEU A 93 -3.78 0.49 2.04
CA LEU A 93 -3.62 -0.81 1.42
C LEU A 93 -4.87 -1.18 0.61
N PHE A 94 -6.06 -0.91 1.16
CA PHE A 94 -7.32 -1.08 0.43
C PHE A 94 -7.37 -0.15 -0.78
N ARG A 95 -6.97 1.12 -0.58
CA ARG A 95 -6.89 2.11 -1.65
C ARG A 95 -5.92 1.73 -2.76
N TRP A 96 -4.73 1.24 -2.39
CA TRP A 96 -3.75 0.68 -3.32
C TRP A 96 -4.36 -0.48 -4.09
N PHE A 97 -4.97 -1.44 -3.39
CA PHE A 97 -5.55 -2.64 -3.99
C PHE A 97 -6.55 -2.29 -5.09
N VAL A 98 -7.49 -1.38 -4.79
CA VAL A 98 -8.52 -0.96 -5.76
C VAL A 98 -7.97 -0.16 -6.94
N GLY A 99 -6.73 0.31 -6.88
CA GLY A 99 -6.08 1.02 -7.98
C GLY A 99 -6.22 2.54 -7.93
N LEU A 100 -6.72 3.10 -6.83
CA LEU A 100 -6.83 4.55 -6.67
C LEU A 100 -5.47 5.17 -6.31
N ASP A 101 -5.26 6.41 -6.72
CA ASP A 101 -4.18 7.28 -6.24
C ASP A 101 -4.47 7.77 -4.81
N PRO A 102 -3.47 8.09 -3.96
CA PRO A 102 -3.69 8.67 -2.64
C PRO A 102 -4.58 9.93 -2.61
N THR A 103 -4.68 10.67 -3.72
CA THR A 103 -5.46 11.91 -3.81
C THR A 103 -6.76 11.85 -4.59
N GLU A 104 -7.00 10.78 -5.33
CA GLU A 104 -8.25 10.63 -6.09
C GLU A 104 -9.50 10.59 -5.18
N SER A 105 -10.67 10.92 -5.72
CA SER A 105 -11.91 10.73 -4.97
C SER A 105 -12.26 9.24 -4.89
N VAL A 106 -12.64 8.77 -3.69
CA VAL A 106 -13.14 7.40 -3.51
C VAL A 106 -14.59 7.32 -3.97
N PRO A 107 -14.98 6.29 -4.75
CA PRO A 107 -16.37 6.04 -5.10
C PRO A 107 -17.25 5.87 -3.86
N ASP A 108 -18.39 6.53 -3.83
CA ASP A 108 -19.37 6.39 -2.75
C ASP A 108 -20.27 5.17 -2.96
N HIS A 109 -21.01 4.80 -1.91
CA HIS A 109 -21.99 3.71 -1.95
C HIS A 109 -23.03 3.88 -3.07
N SER A 110 -23.44 5.11 -3.39
CA SER A 110 -24.40 5.37 -4.48
C SER A 110 -23.81 5.01 -5.84
N THR A 111 -22.51 5.21 -6.04
CA THR A 111 -21.79 4.84 -7.26
C THR A 111 -21.66 3.32 -7.40
N LEU A 112 -21.33 2.61 -6.32
CA LEU A 112 -21.32 1.13 -6.29
C LEU A 112 -22.69 0.56 -6.68
N ALA A 113 -23.77 1.08 -6.08
CA ALA A 113 -25.13 0.64 -6.38
C ALA A 113 -25.55 0.92 -7.83
N ARG A 114 -25.24 2.12 -8.36
CA ARG A 114 -25.53 2.47 -9.76
C ARG A 114 -24.75 1.58 -10.73
N PHE A 115 -23.49 1.28 -10.44
CA PHE A 115 -22.65 0.44 -11.27
C PHE A 115 -23.22 -0.99 -11.38
N ARG A 116 -23.58 -1.63 -10.25
CA ARG A 116 -24.27 -2.93 -10.25
C ARG A 116 -25.53 -2.93 -11.11
N LYS A 117 -26.32 -1.86 -11.02
CA LYS A 117 -27.56 -1.74 -11.80
C LYS A 117 -27.29 -1.59 -13.30
N ARG A 118 -26.26 -0.83 -13.67
CA ARG A 118 -25.88 -0.58 -15.08
C ARG A 118 -25.25 -1.81 -15.74
N LEU A 119 -24.35 -2.50 -15.05
CA LEU A 119 -23.67 -3.69 -15.57
C LEU A 119 -24.66 -4.84 -15.85
N GLY A 120 -25.81 -4.87 -15.17
CA GLY A 120 -26.77 -5.96 -15.31
C GLY A 120 -26.41 -7.14 -14.41
N LYS A 121 -27.42 -7.93 -14.05
CA LYS A 121 -27.27 -9.00 -13.05
C LYS A 121 -26.44 -10.18 -13.55
N GLU A 122 -26.54 -10.50 -14.84
CA GLU A 122 -25.90 -11.67 -15.45
C GLU A 122 -24.41 -11.41 -15.65
N ASP A 123 -24.04 -10.34 -16.35
CA ASP A 123 -22.65 -9.92 -16.54
C ASP A 123 -21.93 -9.67 -15.21
N PHE A 124 -22.59 -8.99 -14.26
CA PHE A 124 -22.04 -8.83 -12.91
C PHE A 124 -21.76 -10.18 -12.26
N ARG A 125 -22.70 -11.13 -12.33
CA ARG A 125 -22.54 -12.44 -11.69
C ARG A 125 -21.40 -13.23 -12.32
N GLU A 126 -21.27 -13.22 -13.64
CA GLU A 126 -20.19 -13.91 -14.37
C GLU A 126 -18.83 -13.37 -13.95
N ILE A 127 -18.61 -12.06 -14.12
CA ILE A 127 -17.33 -11.40 -13.83
C ILE A 127 -16.99 -11.52 -12.33
N PHE A 128 -17.98 -11.27 -11.47
CA PHE A 128 -17.76 -11.32 -10.03
C PHE A 128 -17.47 -12.74 -9.53
N SER A 129 -18.12 -13.76 -10.10
CA SER A 129 -17.84 -15.15 -9.78
C SER A 129 -16.42 -15.53 -10.14
N GLU A 130 -15.91 -15.06 -11.27
CA GLU A 130 -14.52 -15.29 -11.67
C GLU A 130 -13.53 -14.62 -10.71
N LEU A 131 -13.77 -13.35 -10.36
CA LEU A 131 -12.95 -12.63 -9.38
C LEU A 131 -12.91 -13.33 -8.02
N VAL A 132 -14.06 -13.78 -7.52
CA VAL A 132 -14.14 -14.54 -6.27
C VAL A 132 -13.41 -15.88 -6.41
N THR A 133 -13.57 -16.59 -7.52
CA THR A 133 -12.87 -17.87 -7.78
C THR A 133 -11.36 -17.68 -7.77
N VAL A 134 -10.85 -16.63 -8.42
CA VAL A 134 -9.42 -16.31 -8.40
C VAL A 134 -8.94 -15.97 -6.99
N ALA A 135 -9.73 -15.21 -6.23
CA ALA A 135 -9.41 -14.89 -4.84
C ALA A 135 -9.36 -16.15 -3.96
N GLU A 136 -10.29 -17.08 -4.14
CA GLU A 136 -10.33 -18.36 -3.42
C GLU A 136 -9.23 -19.35 -3.84
N ARG A 137 -8.77 -19.33 -5.09
CA ARG A 137 -7.67 -20.19 -5.57
C ARG A 137 -6.30 -19.68 -5.13
N ARG A 138 -6.07 -18.36 -5.20
CA ARG A 138 -4.78 -17.72 -4.87
C ARG A 138 -4.60 -17.51 -3.37
N GLY A 139 -5.68 -17.55 -2.60
CA GLY A 139 -5.59 -17.56 -1.15
C GLY A 139 -6.53 -18.59 -0.57
N HIS A 140 -6.03 -19.33 0.41
CA HIS A 140 -6.85 -19.98 1.42
C HIS A 140 -7.65 -18.93 2.24
N LEU A 141 -8.53 -18.16 1.57
CA LEU A 141 -9.26 -17.02 2.08
C LEU A 141 -10.55 -17.43 2.80
N LYS A 142 -10.95 -18.69 2.69
CA LYS A 142 -12.11 -19.26 3.41
C LYS A 142 -12.01 -19.21 4.95
N GLY A 143 -10.89 -18.74 5.51
CA GLY A 143 -10.78 -18.45 6.94
C GLY A 143 -9.88 -17.26 7.32
N ARG A 144 -8.86 -16.91 6.51
CA ARG A 144 -7.83 -15.91 6.91
C ARG A 144 -8.25 -14.45 6.82
N LEU A 145 -9.18 -14.08 5.93
CA LEU A 145 -9.64 -12.67 5.81
C LEU A 145 -10.97 -12.43 6.51
N ARG A 146 -11.89 -13.39 6.48
CA ARG A 146 -13.16 -13.30 7.24
C ARG A 146 -12.95 -13.21 8.75
N ALA A 147 -11.91 -13.86 9.29
CA ALA A 147 -11.57 -13.83 10.72
C ALA A 147 -10.60 -12.70 11.10
N ARG A 148 -10.02 -11.98 10.12
CA ARG A 148 -9.01 -10.95 10.38
C ARG A 148 -9.64 -9.59 10.16
N THR A 149 -9.81 -8.84 11.25
CA THR A 149 -10.12 -7.41 11.17
C THR A 149 -9.22 -6.78 10.11
N PRO A 150 -9.76 -5.93 9.20
CA PRO A 150 -8.94 -5.17 8.27
C PRO A 150 -7.78 -4.57 9.05
N GLN A 151 -6.55 -4.92 8.68
CA GLN A 151 -5.39 -4.32 9.33
C GLN A 151 -5.36 -2.87 8.88
N ARG A 152 -5.97 -1.99 9.68
CA ARG A 152 -5.98 -0.56 9.40
C ARG A 152 -4.55 -0.09 9.32
N ILE A 153 -4.12 0.22 8.10
CA ILE A 153 -2.87 0.94 7.84
C ILE A 153 -3.31 2.36 7.53
N ASP A 154 -3.58 3.10 8.59
CA ASP A 154 -3.87 4.51 8.49
C ASP A 154 -2.58 5.33 8.42
N VAL A 155 -2.77 6.58 8.01
CA VAL A 155 -1.75 7.63 7.99
C VAL A 155 -0.96 7.64 9.31
N ALA A 156 -1.63 7.57 10.45
CA ALA A 156 -1.03 7.67 11.79
C ALA A 156 -0.02 6.55 12.08
N ARG A 157 -0.34 5.30 11.72
CA ARG A 157 0.57 4.17 11.86
C ARG A 157 1.83 4.34 11.01
N ILE A 158 1.67 4.83 9.77
CA ILE A 158 2.81 5.10 8.87
C ILE A 158 3.69 6.21 9.43
N TYR A 159 3.11 7.35 9.84
CA TYR A 159 3.85 8.46 10.45
C TYR A 159 4.60 8.01 11.71
N SER A 160 3.97 7.21 12.58
CA SER A 160 4.63 6.67 13.79
C SER A 160 5.85 5.81 13.43
N ASN A 161 5.73 4.94 12.44
CA ASN A 161 6.85 4.08 12.02
C ASN A 161 7.98 4.89 11.35
N ILE A 162 7.65 5.90 10.54
CA ILE A 162 8.64 6.81 9.96
C ILE A 162 9.41 7.55 11.06
N LEU A 163 8.70 8.08 12.06
CA LEU A 163 9.32 8.77 13.20
C LEU A 163 10.21 7.84 14.02
N LYS A 164 9.74 6.62 14.34
CA LYS A 164 10.55 5.61 15.06
C LYS A 164 11.84 5.26 14.31
N ARG A 165 11.76 5.04 13.00
CA ARG A 165 12.93 4.72 12.17
C ARG A 165 13.90 5.90 12.06
N ARG A 166 13.39 7.13 11.87
CA ARG A 166 14.22 8.33 11.83
C ARG A 166 14.93 8.57 13.17
N ALA A 167 14.23 8.39 14.29
CA ALA A 167 14.81 8.48 15.62
C ALA A 167 15.94 7.44 15.82
N ALA A 168 15.69 6.18 15.45
CA ALA A 168 16.70 5.12 15.54
C ALA A 168 17.94 5.41 14.64
N ALA A 169 17.72 5.90 13.42
CA ALA A 169 18.82 6.29 12.53
C ALA A 169 19.65 7.46 13.08
N LEU A 170 18.98 8.47 13.66
CA LEU A 170 19.64 9.60 14.32
C LEU A 170 20.49 9.14 15.52
N LEU A 171 19.95 8.25 16.35
CA LEU A 171 20.68 7.67 17.48
C LEU A 171 21.91 6.88 17.01
N GLY A 172 21.77 6.07 15.97
CA GLY A 172 22.89 5.34 15.37
C GLY A 172 23.99 6.27 14.82
N GLN A 173 23.62 7.35 14.14
CA GLN A 173 24.58 8.36 13.65
C GLN A 173 25.29 9.08 14.81
N GLY A 174 24.55 9.43 15.86
CA GLY A 174 25.10 10.03 17.08
C GLY A 174 26.13 9.12 17.74
N ALA A 175 25.76 7.85 17.96
CA ALA A 175 26.66 6.85 18.53
C ALA A 175 27.93 6.68 17.69
N LYS A 176 27.81 6.64 16.35
CA LYS A 176 28.96 6.52 15.44
C LYS A 176 29.91 7.72 15.54
N LYS A 177 29.38 8.96 15.59
CA LYS A 177 30.17 10.18 15.78
C LYS A 177 30.87 10.23 17.15
N VAL A 178 30.19 9.79 18.22
CA VAL A 178 30.78 9.69 19.56
C VAL A 178 31.92 8.68 19.57
N MET A 179 31.70 7.49 18.99
CA MET A 179 32.71 6.45 18.90
C MET A 179 33.93 6.90 18.09
N GLU A 180 33.75 7.63 16.99
CA GLU A 180 34.86 8.24 16.27
C GLU A 180 35.63 9.25 17.13
N ARG A 181 34.94 10.12 17.86
CA ARG A 181 35.58 11.10 18.75
C ARG A 181 36.37 10.41 19.86
N VAL A 182 35.80 9.38 20.49
CA VAL A 182 36.49 8.57 21.50
C VAL A 182 37.73 7.90 20.90
N ARG A 183 37.61 7.31 19.70
CA ARG A 183 38.73 6.66 19.02
C ARG A 183 39.86 7.65 18.68
N ARG A 184 39.52 8.86 18.21
CA ARG A 184 40.48 9.95 17.96
C ARG A 184 41.15 10.43 19.25
N ALA A 185 40.39 10.61 20.33
CA ALA A 185 40.92 11.01 21.64
C ALA A 185 41.88 9.96 22.20
N LYS A 186 41.53 8.68 22.12
CA LYS A 186 42.38 7.56 22.55
C LYS A 186 43.69 7.52 21.74
N ALA A 187 43.61 7.69 20.41
CA ALA A 187 44.80 7.76 19.56
C ALA A 187 45.71 8.97 19.87
N MET A 188 45.13 10.12 20.20
CA MET A 188 45.89 11.31 20.62
C MET A 188 46.57 11.11 21.98
N MET A 189 45.89 10.49 22.95
CA MET A 189 46.49 10.16 24.25
C MET A 189 47.64 9.15 24.10
N SER A 190 47.46 8.08 23.32
CA SER A 190 48.53 7.12 23.06
C SER A 190 49.76 7.78 22.42
N ARG A 191 49.57 8.73 21.49
CA ARG A 191 50.68 9.51 20.90
C ARG A 191 51.35 10.46 21.91
N LYS A 192 50.60 11.04 22.86
CA LYS A 192 51.16 11.89 23.92
C LYS A 192 51.95 11.10 24.96
N ILE A 193 51.50 9.91 25.34
CA ILE A 193 52.23 9.02 26.28
C ILE A 193 53.58 8.60 25.69
N VAL A 194 53.61 8.22 24.41
CA VAL A 194 54.87 7.88 23.71
C VAL A 194 55.83 9.07 23.63
N LYS A 195 55.34 10.29 23.35
CA LYS A 195 56.18 11.51 23.31
C LYS A 195 56.65 11.99 24.69
N GLY A 196 55.88 11.73 25.76
CA GLY A 196 56.24 12.08 27.13
C GLY A 196 57.35 11.18 27.69
N SER A 197 57.32 9.89 27.39
CA SER A 197 58.34 8.91 27.81
C SER A 197 59.71 9.14 27.15
N SER A 198 59.76 9.76 25.96
CA SER A 198 61.00 10.10 25.26
C SER A 198 61.67 11.40 25.75
N ARG A 199 61.00 12.18 26.61
CA ARG A 199 61.55 13.43 27.19
C ARG A 199 62.06 13.26 28.63
N SER A 200 61.84 12.11 29.26
CA SER A 200 62.28 11.83 30.64
C SER A 200 63.52 10.93 30.71
N ILE A 201 64.18 10.66 29.58
CA ILE A 201 65.39 9.80 29.48
C ILE A 201 66.63 10.63 29.04
N SER A 202 66.48 11.94 28.85
CA SER A 202 67.57 12.86 28.51
C SER A 202 67.98 13.72 29.69
#